data_AF-A0A239FSP5-F1
#
_entry.id   AF-A0A239FSP5-F1
#
_cell.length_a   1.000
_cell.length_b   1.000
_cell.length_c   1.000
_cell.angle_alpha   90.00
_cell.angle_beta   90.00
_cell.angle_gamma   90.00
#
_symmetry.space_group_name_H-M   'P 1'
#
loop_
_entity.id
_entity.type
_entity.pdbx_description
1 polymer ?
#
loop_
_entity_poly.entity_id
_entity_poly.type
_entity_poly.pdbx_seq_one_letter_code
_entity_poly.pdbx_strand_id
1 'polypeptide(L)'
;MSRIRWDVLLGVVVLADVLHVFLPSLITLVGSAGSTPAEVMGAYALSWFVAAFLTVPLARVVPAGRLAVGGGALMVVARVVLQAADGGDPQLYAASAGLLGGLVWLTATAMTVRDTAPMMTGFAGGLAAATALHAAVEGIDLVWRTGLVPWIPVVAYLGLFAFALAGRPGESEGGAAPRIWLAAGPAFLLWGMWTGNAAHAQASAGWPGGVAAAVVTAAAVLSVAVAARPRFWTRHPLVPTAGLVLSVLGFAAGRATVDGVHGVSPAWTVAAQVLGQVALAGCLGWAASVPGPDRPGRRGAAMAGGWLLFVVLMFAYYSAYDLGTPNRWVPVVTALGMAALIVRATRPEREQGFERWVAGAAVIAVLAVAAVPLWRDTGPDWRPVDDGGLRLAAYNVRMGYGMDGTMTVTRQADALRALRPHVVVLSEVDRAWLLNGGRDSLRLLSERLGLRAVWAPAADEVWGDALLTDLPVTSVRNVPLAEGGPTGAQALAVGLRWQGRDITVIATHTQPPSDWSDLRQAEQLGALARDSARDGRQVVLAGDLNLEPGSRPWDVLMRAGLTDALAPSRPFPTTPDSAEQIDHVLVTSGLVGRDAANPGVRHSDHRPISVTLTPR
;
A
#
# COMPACT_ATOMS: atom_id res chain seq x y z
N MET A 1 -28.36 7.90 23.00
CA MET A 1 -27.60 8.86 22.18
C MET A 1 -26.31 8.17 21.73
N SER A 2 -25.97 8.22 20.45
CA SER A 2 -24.84 7.49 19.88
C SER A 2 -23.53 7.87 20.59
N ARG A 3 -22.79 6.88 21.09
CA ARG A 3 -21.42 7.07 21.63
C ARG A 3 -20.42 7.29 20.50
N ILE A 4 -20.64 8.29 19.64
CA ILE A 4 -19.76 8.60 18.51
C ILE A 4 -19.52 10.10 18.44
N ARG A 5 -18.23 10.47 18.39
CA ARG A 5 -17.77 11.81 18.01
C ARG A 5 -17.63 11.89 16.50
N TRP A 6 -18.59 12.55 15.85
CA TRP A 6 -18.63 12.67 14.39
C TRP A 6 -17.48 13.49 13.82
N ASP A 7 -17.04 14.53 14.53
CA ASP A 7 -15.86 15.31 14.18
C ASP A 7 -14.62 14.41 14.12
N VAL A 8 -14.50 13.46 15.05
CA VAL A 8 -13.38 12.51 15.11
C VAL A 8 -13.47 11.49 13.97
N LEU A 9 -14.65 10.91 13.75
CA LEU A 9 -14.87 9.97 12.67
C LEU A 9 -14.48 10.57 11.31
N LEU A 10 -15.05 11.73 11.00
CA LEU A 10 -14.83 12.39 9.72
C LEU A 10 -13.41 12.92 9.59
N GLY A 11 -12.84 13.50 10.65
CA GLY A 11 -11.47 13.99 10.62
C GLY A 11 -10.42 12.88 10.47
N VAL A 12 -10.67 11.68 11.00
CA VAL A 12 -9.79 10.52 10.78
C VAL A 12 -9.85 10.03 9.34
N VAL A 13 -11.02 10.09 8.67
CA VAL A 13 -11.11 9.81 7.22
C VAL A 13 -10.25 10.81 6.44
N VAL A 14 -10.37 12.09 6.73
CA VAL A 14 -9.58 13.14 6.06
C VAL A 14 -8.08 12.96 6.31
N LEU A 15 -7.68 12.62 7.54
CA LEU A 15 -6.29 12.37 7.89
C LEU A 15 -5.74 11.14 7.16
N ALA A 16 -6.54 10.08 7.00
CA ALA A 16 -6.16 8.90 6.24
C ALA A 16 -5.94 9.24 4.75
N ASP A 17 -6.86 9.97 4.13
CA ASP A 17 -6.72 10.47 2.74
C ASP A 17 -5.44 11.29 2.58
N VAL A 18 -5.14 12.20 3.52
CA VAL A 18 -3.92 13.02 3.49
C VAL A 18 -2.66 12.16 3.64
N LEU A 19 -2.67 11.17 4.53
CA LEU A 19 -1.55 10.27 4.74
C LEU A 19 -1.25 9.40 3.52
N HIS A 20 -2.27 8.96 2.78
CA HIS A 20 -2.09 8.22 1.52
C HIS A 20 -1.50 9.06 0.38
N VAL A 21 -1.42 10.38 0.53
CA VAL A 21 -0.64 11.25 -0.36
C VAL A 21 0.73 11.56 0.25
N PHE A 22 0.78 11.87 1.54
CA PHE A 22 2.01 12.25 2.23
C PHE A 22 3.06 11.13 2.19
N LEU A 23 2.68 9.90 2.55
CA LEU A 23 3.61 8.77 2.63
C LEU A 23 4.30 8.47 1.29
N PRO A 24 3.56 8.28 0.18
CA PRO A 24 4.21 8.08 -1.12
C PRO A 24 4.97 9.32 -1.62
N SER A 25 4.56 10.53 -1.24
CA SER A 25 5.35 11.74 -1.54
C SER A 25 6.73 11.74 -0.87
N LEU A 26 6.89 11.08 0.30
CA LEU A 26 8.20 10.95 0.95
C LEU A 26 9.18 10.19 0.07
N ILE A 27 8.74 9.15 -0.63
CA ILE A 27 9.64 8.30 -1.45
C ILE A 27 9.72 8.73 -2.91
N THR A 28 8.71 9.45 -3.42
CA THR A 28 8.65 9.85 -4.84
C THR A 28 9.07 11.28 -5.11
N LEU A 29 8.96 12.17 -4.12
CA LEU A 29 9.26 13.61 -4.26
C LEU A 29 10.38 14.08 -3.34
N VAL A 30 10.41 13.61 -2.09
CA VAL A 30 11.56 13.88 -1.19
C VAL A 30 12.69 12.90 -1.49
N GLY A 31 12.34 11.63 -1.62
CA GLY A 31 13.23 10.57 -2.07
C GLY A 31 13.38 10.56 -3.58
N SER A 32 14.61 10.35 -4.02
CA SER A 32 14.91 9.79 -5.33
C SER A 32 15.70 8.51 -5.09
N ALA A 33 15.27 7.41 -5.72
CA ALA A 33 15.91 6.11 -5.61
C ALA A 33 17.42 6.24 -5.91
N GLY A 34 18.25 5.67 -5.03
CA GLY A 34 19.71 5.69 -5.16
C GLY A 34 20.42 7.04 -4.90
N SER A 35 19.72 8.17 -4.72
CA SER A 35 20.35 9.50 -4.60
C SER A 35 20.03 10.26 -3.31
N THR A 36 18.87 10.01 -2.69
CA THR A 36 18.50 10.64 -1.43
C THR A 36 18.77 9.70 -0.25
N PRO A 37 19.64 10.07 0.71
CA PRO A 37 19.86 9.26 1.90
C PRO A 37 18.55 9.05 2.70
N ALA A 38 18.33 7.84 3.20
CA ALA A 38 17.13 7.50 3.97
C ALA A 38 16.95 8.38 5.21
N GLU A 39 18.04 8.88 5.77
CA GLU A 39 18.06 9.79 6.91
C GLU A 39 17.42 11.14 6.59
N VAL A 40 17.51 11.62 5.35
CA VAL A 40 16.91 12.89 4.92
C VAL A 40 15.39 12.74 4.82
N MET A 41 14.92 11.66 4.18
CA MET A 41 13.48 11.34 4.13
C MET A 41 12.92 11.13 5.54
N GLY A 42 13.67 10.40 6.38
CA GLY A 42 13.38 10.20 7.80
C GLY A 42 13.26 11.50 8.58
N ALA A 43 14.24 12.39 8.45
CA ALA A 43 14.25 13.69 9.13
C ALA A 43 13.08 14.58 8.68
N TYR A 44 12.80 14.63 7.37
CA TYR A 44 11.65 15.36 6.83
C TYR A 44 10.35 14.85 7.44
N ALA A 45 10.11 13.53 7.37
CA ALA A 45 8.90 12.93 7.92
C ALA A 45 8.77 13.20 9.42
N LEU A 46 9.81 12.89 10.21
CA LEU A 46 9.82 13.05 11.67
C LEU A 46 9.54 14.49 12.12
N SER A 47 10.00 15.49 11.37
CA SER A 47 9.82 16.91 11.72
C SER A 47 8.35 17.29 11.92
N TRP A 48 7.44 16.79 11.07
CA TRP A 48 6.01 17.07 11.15
C TRP A 48 5.33 16.40 12.35
N PHE A 49 5.76 15.18 12.70
CA PHE A 49 5.26 14.47 13.88
C PHE A 49 5.77 15.09 15.19
N VAL A 50 7.04 15.54 15.22
CA VAL A 50 7.61 16.25 16.37
C VAL A 50 6.95 17.63 16.53
N ALA A 51 6.67 18.35 15.45
CA ALA A 51 5.99 19.64 15.49
C ALA A 51 4.61 19.57 16.18
N ALA A 52 3.90 18.44 16.10
CA ALA A 52 2.62 18.25 16.78
C ALA A 52 2.70 18.40 18.30
N PHE A 53 3.86 18.12 18.92
CA PHE A 53 4.06 18.32 20.36
C PHE A 53 3.96 19.78 20.78
N LEU A 54 4.21 20.74 19.88
CA LEU A 54 4.08 22.18 20.13
C LEU A 54 2.64 22.59 20.45
N THR A 55 1.65 21.77 20.08
CA THR A 55 0.24 21.98 20.43
C THR A 55 0.02 22.06 21.94
N VAL A 56 0.76 21.26 22.72
CA VAL A 56 0.59 21.16 24.19
C VAL A 56 1.02 22.43 24.92
N PRO A 57 2.24 22.98 24.72
CA PRO A 57 2.61 24.27 25.32
C PRO A 57 1.79 25.43 24.74
N LEU A 58 1.44 25.40 23.44
CA LEU A 58 0.60 26.43 22.83
C LEU A 58 -0.81 26.49 23.45
N ALA A 59 -1.34 25.36 23.90
CA ALA A 59 -2.62 25.29 24.60
C ALA A 59 -2.65 25.99 25.96
N ARG A 60 -1.49 26.45 26.48
CA ARG A 60 -1.41 27.30 27.68
C ARG A 60 -1.80 28.75 27.41
N VAL A 61 -1.68 29.20 26.16
CA VAL A 61 -1.95 30.58 25.73
C VAL A 61 -3.17 30.67 24.80
N VAL A 62 -3.43 29.64 23.99
CA VAL A 62 -4.62 29.53 23.14
C VAL A 62 -5.52 28.40 23.65
N PRO A 63 -6.84 28.61 23.84
CA PRO A 63 -7.72 27.53 24.23
C PRO A 63 -7.63 26.33 23.28
N ALA A 64 -7.46 25.11 23.83
CA ALA A 64 -7.30 23.89 23.02
C ALA A 64 -8.43 23.68 22.00
N GLY A 65 -9.67 24.09 22.31
CA GLY A 65 -10.77 24.05 21.34
C GLY A 65 -10.52 24.90 20.09
N ARG A 66 -9.90 26.08 20.23
CA ARG A 66 -9.52 26.93 19.08
C ARG A 66 -8.39 26.30 18.28
N LEU A 67 -7.43 25.66 18.95
CA LEU A 67 -6.35 24.91 18.28
C LEU A 67 -6.91 23.72 17.50
N ALA A 68 -7.90 23.01 18.05
CA ALA A 68 -8.58 21.92 17.35
C ALA A 68 -9.28 22.42 16.08
N VAL A 69 -10.04 23.51 16.17
CA VAL A 69 -10.70 24.13 15.01
C VAL A 69 -9.68 24.61 13.98
N GLY A 70 -8.60 25.26 14.40
CA GLY A 70 -7.54 25.74 13.52
C GLY A 70 -6.81 24.60 12.79
N GLY A 71 -6.43 23.54 13.51
CA GLY A 71 -5.82 22.35 12.90
C GLY A 71 -6.75 21.64 11.93
N GLY A 72 -8.04 21.50 12.28
CA GLY A 72 -9.04 20.90 11.41
C GLY A 72 -9.31 21.75 10.16
N ALA A 73 -9.36 23.08 10.29
CA ALA A 73 -9.50 23.98 9.15
C ALA A 73 -8.28 23.93 8.21
N LEU A 74 -7.06 23.88 8.78
CA LEU A 74 -5.83 23.69 7.99
C LEU A 74 -5.89 22.37 7.21
N MET A 75 -6.33 21.28 7.86
CA MET A 75 -6.47 19.98 7.22
C MET A 75 -7.50 20.00 6.07
N VAL A 76 -8.64 20.68 6.24
CA VAL A 76 -9.64 20.87 5.18
C VAL A 76 -9.06 21.64 3.99
N VAL A 77 -8.42 22.78 4.24
CA VAL A 77 -7.82 23.61 3.19
C VAL A 77 -6.74 22.83 2.45
N ALA A 78 -5.83 22.18 3.18
CA ALA A 78 -4.79 21.35 2.60
C ALA A 78 -5.36 20.23 1.72
N ARG A 79 -6.43 19.55 2.15
CA ARG A 79 -7.07 18.49 1.35
C ARG A 79 -7.74 19.02 0.08
N VAL A 80 -8.30 20.23 0.11
CA VAL A 80 -8.80 20.92 -1.09
C VAL A 80 -7.67 21.27 -2.04
N VAL A 81 -6.57 21.83 -1.54
CA VAL A 81 -5.38 22.14 -2.36
C VAL A 81 -4.82 20.88 -3.00
N LEU A 82 -4.72 19.78 -2.25
CA LEU A 82 -4.29 18.49 -2.79
C LEU A 82 -5.16 18.03 -3.95
N GLN A 83 -6.47 18.22 -3.89
CA GLN A 83 -7.38 17.81 -4.96
C GLN A 83 -7.16 18.58 -6.27
N ALA A 84 -6.54 19.77 -6.19
CA ALA A 84 -6.21 20.61 -7.33
C ALA A 84 -4.72 20.57 -7.70
N ALA A 85 -3.89 19.79 -6.98
CA ALA A 85 -2.46 19.72 -7.21
C ALA A 85 -2.14 18.68 -8.31
N ASP A 86 -1.24 19.05 -9.23
CA ASP A 86 -0.75 18.19 -10.33
C ASP A 86 0.63 17.58 -10.01
N GLY A 87 0.89 17.24 -8.74
CA GLY A 87 2.18 16.68 -8.30
C GLY A 87 3.17 17.69 -7.73
N GLY A 88 4.42 17.25 -7.55
CA GLY A 88 5.57 18.08 -7.16
C GLY A 88 5.44 18.79 -5.81
N ASP A 89 6.09 19.95 -5.70
CA ASP A 89 6.12 20.75 -4.47
C ASP A 89 4.73 21.12 -3.91
N PRO A 90 3.73 21.54 -4.72
CA PRO A 90 2.38 21.80 -4.23
C PRO A 90 1.76 20.59 -3.53
N GLN A 91 1.93 19.39 -4.10
CA GLN A 91 1.47 18.14 -3.50
C GLN A 91 2.20 17.89 -2.17
N LEU A 92 3.53 17.93 -2.17
CA LEU A 92 4.35 17.63 -1.00
C LEU A 92 4.02 18.55 0.18
N TYR A 93 3.96 19.86 -0.06
CA TYR A 93 3.70 20.83 0.99
C TYR A 93 2.24 20.85 1.44
N ALA A 94 1.27 20.66 0.54
CA ALA A 94 -0.13 20.54 0.94
C ALA A 94 -0.37 19.26 1.76
N ALA A 95 0.22 18.13 1.38
CA ALA A 95 0.12 16.89 2.16
C ALA A 95 0.76 17.04 3.55
N SER A 96 1.91 17.69 3.62
CA SER A 96 2.62 17.96 4.89
C SER A 96 1.85 18.92 5.81
N ALA A 97 1.28 20.00 5.25
CA ALA A 97 0.43 20.93 5.98
C ALA A 97 -0.86 20.26 6.47
N GLY A 98 -1.47 19.41 5.65
CA GLY A 98 -2.64 18.62 6.02
C GLY A 98 -2.34 17.64 7.15
N LEU A 99 -1.20 16.95 7.09
CA LEU A 99 -0.74 16.05 8.16
C LEU A 99 -0.56 16.83 9.46
N LEU A 100 0.18 17.94 9.44
CA LEU A 100 0.38 18.77 10.62
C LEU A 100 -0.96 19.27 11.19
N GLY A 101 -1.86 19.74 10.32
CA GLY A 101 -3.21 20.16 10.71
C GLY A 101 -4.00 19.06 11.41
N GLY A 102 -3.98 17.84 10.86
CA GLY A 102 -4.62 16.67 11.46
C GLY A 102 -4.00 16.26 12.81
N LEU A 103 -2.68 16.30 12.93
CA LEU A 103 -1.98 15.99 14.18
C LEU A 103 -2.25 17.03 15.27
N VAL A 104 -2.25 18.32 14.92
CA VAL A 104 -2.64 19.42 15.82
C VAL A 104 -4.10 19.25 16.25
N TRP A 105 -5.00 18.96 15.30
CA TRP A 105 -6.41 18.74 15.57
C TRP A 105 -6.64 17.58 16.53
N LEU A 106 -6.07 16.40 16.29
CA LEU A 106 -6.21 15.24 17.19
C LEU A 106 -5.61 15.52 18.57
N THR A 107 -4.42 16.12 18.61
CA THR A 107 -3.73 16.46 19.86
C THR A 107 -4.56 17.44 20.69
N ALA A 108 -5.05 18.51 20.09
CA ALA A 108 -5.89 19.49 20.74
C ALA A 108 -7.26 18.91 21.15
N THR A 109 -7.86 18.07 20.29
CA THR A 109 -9.12 17.36 20.59
C THR A 109 -8.96 16.48 21.82
N ALA A 110 -7.87 15.70 21.92
CA ALA A 110 -7.54 14.90 23.11
C ALA A 110 -7.42 15.75 24.39
N MET A 111 -7.01 17.01 24.28
CA MET A 111 -6.96 17.92 25.43
C MET A 111 -8.35 18.43 25.84
N THR A 112 -9.34 18.45 24.94
CA THR A 112 -10.70 18.95 25.21
C THR A 112 -11.68 17.87 25.69
N VAL A 113 -11.50 16.62 25.24
CA VAL A 113 -12.42 15.50 25.51
C VAL A 113 -12.32 15.06 26.96
N ARG A 114 -13.46 14.91 27.66
CA ARG A 114 -13.53 14.32 29.02
C ARG A 114 -13.86 12.82 28.95
N ASP A 115 -14.93 12.46 28.25
CA ASP A 115 -15.27 11.05 27.97
C ASP A 115 -14.53 10.50 26.75
N THR A 116 -13.66 9.52 26.98
CA THR A 116 -12.82 8.91 25.94
C THR A 116 -13.60 7.90 25.07
N ALA A 117 -14.73 7.36 25.53
CA ALA A 117 -15.44 6.32 24.78
C ALA A 117 -15.97 6.83 23.43
N PRO A 118 -16.73 7.94 23.35
CA PRO A 118 -17.18 8.49 22.07
C PRO A 118 -16.05 8.88 21.12
N MET A 119 -14.89 9.28 21.66
CA MET A 119 -13.69 9.54 20.85
C MET A 119 -13.15 8.25 20.23
N MET A 120 -12.92 7.20 21.02
CA MET A 120 -12.35 5.94 20.51
C MET A 120 -13.29 5.25 19.53
N THR A 121 -14.61 5.33 19.76
CA THR A 121 -15.59 4.86 18.78
C THR A 121 -15.59 5.72 17.51
N GLY A 122 -15.46 7.04 17.63
CA GLY A 122 -15.28 7.94 16.49
C GLY A 122 -14.02 7.60 15.69
N PHE A 123 -12.89 7.37 16.37
CA PHE A 123 -11.63 6.99 15.74
C PHE A 123 -11.74 5.66 15.00
N ALA A 124 -12.27 4.61 15.64
CA ALA A 124 -12.53 3.33 15.00
C ALA A 124 -13.52 3.43 13.82
N GLY A 125 -14.54 4.29 13.96
CA GLY A 125 -15.47 4.62 12.89
C GLY A 125 -14.81 5.31 11.71
N GLY A 126 -13.84 6.19 11.97
CA GLY A 126 -13.07 6.87 10.92
C GLY A 126 -12.18 5.90 10.15
N LEU A 127 -11.49 5.00 10.85
CA LEU A 127 -10.73 3.92 10.21
C LEU A 127 -11.62 3.02 9.35
N ALA A 128 -12.81 2.67 9.86
CA ALA A 128 -13.78 1.85 9.13
C ALA A 128 -14.34 2.57 7.88
N ALA A 129 -14.66 3.85 8.00
CA ALA A 129 -15.12 4.67 6.88
C ALA A 129 -14.01 4.88 5.84
N ALA A 130 -12.75 5.04 6.27
CA ALA A 130 -11.61 5.11 5.38
C ALA A 130 -11.43 3.79 4.60
N THR A 131 -11.49 2.63 5.27
CA THR A 131 -11.48 1.31 4.58
C THR A 131 -12.59 1.21 3.54
N ALA A 132 -13.83 1.59 3.89
CA ALA A 132 -14.96 1.55 2.96
C ALA A 132 -14.76 2.48 1.75
N LEU A 133 -14.29 3.71 1.99
CA LEU A 133 -14.01 4.68 0.95
C LEU A 133 -12.95 4.15 -0.02
N HIS A 134 -11.81 3.68 0.49
CA HIS A 134 -10.67 3.25 -0.33
C HIS A 134 -10.99 1.98 -1.12
N ALA A 135 -11.75 1.06 -0.53
CA ALA A 135 -12.27 -0.11 -1.25
C ALA A 135 -13.24 0.30 -2.38
N ALA A 136 -14.12 1.27 -2.15
CA ALA A 136 -15.07 1.75 -3.15
C ALA A 136 -14.41 2.56 -4.30
N VAL A 137 -13.22 3.11 -4.08
CA VAL A 137 -12.41 3.77 -5.13
C VAL A 137 -11.26 2.91 -5.65
N GLU A 138 -11.28 1.60 -5.38
CA GLU A 138 -10.30 0.63 -5.88
C GLU A 138 -8.85 0.88 -5.44
N GLY A 139 -8.64 1.63 -4.36
CA GLY A 139 -7.32 2.07 -3.89
C GLY A 139 -6.70 3.21 -4.71
N ILE A 140 -7.37 3.69 -5.76
CA ILE A 140 -7.00 4.95 -6.43
C ILE A 140 -7.75 6.07 -5.72
N ASP A 141 -7.06 6.70 -4.76
CA ASP A 141 -7.58 7.78 -3.93
C ASP A 141 -8.20 8.90 -4.79
N LEU A 142 -9.20 9.58 -4.24
CA LEU A 142 -9.95 10.62 -4.95
C LEU A 142 -9.05 11.75 -5.49
N VAL A 143 -7.93 12.01 -4.83
CA VAL A 143 -6.92 13.00 -5.24
C VAL A 143 -6.26 12.66 -6.58
N TRP A 144 -6.17 11.37 -6.93
CA TRP A 144 -5.55 10.89 -8.16
C TRP A 144 -6.53 10.75 -9.33
N ARG A 145 -7.80 11.09 -9.11
CA ARG A 145 -8.86 10.97 -10.11
C ARG A 145 -9.13 12.33 -10.75
N THR A 146 -9.17 12.33 -12.08
CA THR A 146 -9.40 13.54 -12.87
C THR A 146 -10.89 13.86 -13.03
N GLY A 147 -11.19 15.11 -13.37
CA GLY A 147 -12.55 15.58 -13.64
C GLY A 147 -13.31 16.08 -12.40
N LEU A 148 -14.58 16.45 -12.60
CA LEU A 148 -15.42 17.07 -11.55
C LEU A 148 -16.11 16.06 -10.64
N VAL A 149 -16.29 14.80 -11.08
CA VAL A 149 -17.00 13.78 -10.30
C VAL A 149 -16.30 13.45 -8.96
N PRO A 150 -14.96 13.28 -8.90
CA PRO A 150 -14.26 13.05 -7.63
C PRO A 150 -14.42 14.17 -6.60
N TRP A 151 -14.72 15.40 -7.02
CA TRP A 151 -14.96 16.51 -6.11
C TRP A 151 -16.24 16.36 -5.28
N ILE A 152 -17.24 15.64 -5.79
CA ILE A 152 -18.53 15.46 -5.09
C ILE A 152 -18.32 14.80 -3.71
N PRO A 153 -17.72 13.59 -3.60
CA PRO A 153 -17.46 13.00 -2.30
C PRO A 153 -16.47 13.82 -1.45
N VAL A 154 -15.48 14.48 -2.06
CA VAL A 154 -14.51 15.34 -1.36
C VAL A 154 -15.21 16.50 -0.65
N VAL A 155 -16.03 17.28 -1.38
CA VAL A 155 -16.79 18.39 -0.81
C VAL A 155 -17.77 17.88 0.25
N ALA A 156 -18.40 16.73 0.02
CA ALA A 156 -19.35 16.15 0.97
C ALA A 156 -18.68 15.80 2.31
N TYR A 157 -17.62 15.00 2.33
CA TYR A 157 -17.00 14.60 3.59
C TYR A 157 -16.26 15.76 4.28
N LEU A 158 -15.66 16.68 3.52
CA LEU A 158 -15.00 17.87 4.08
C LEU A 158 -16.03 18.84 4.68
N GLY A 159 -17.17 19.04 4.02
CA GLY A 159 -18.27 19.85 4.52
C GLY A 159 -18.87 19.25 5.80
N LEU A 160 -19.08 17.94 5.83
CA LEU A 160 -19.53 17.22 7.03
C LEU A 160 -18.51 17.34 8.17
N PHE A 161 -17.21 17.20 7.88
CA PHE A 161 -16.17 17.35 8.88
C PHE A 161 -16.14 18.78 9.44
N ALA A 162 -16.15 19.80 8.58
CA ALA A 162 -16.17 21.20 8.98
C ALA A 162 -17.41 21.55 9.81
N PHE A 163 -18.58 21.03 9.44
CA PHE A 163 -19.82 21.19 10.21
C PHE A 163 -19.72 20.53 11.59
N ALA A 164 -19.22 19.29 11.65
CA ALA A 164 -19.03 18.57 12.92
C ALA A 164 -17.99 19.26 13.81
N LEU A 165 -16.92 19.80 13.23
CA LEU A 165 -15.85 20.52 13.90
C LEU A 165 -16.33 21.85 14.53
N ALA A 166 -17.30 22.51 13.90
CA ALA A 166 -17.92 23.72 14.43
C ALA A 166 -18.88 23.44 15.60
N GLY A 167 -19.35 22.19 15.74
CA GLY A 167 -20.22 21.77 16.83
C GLY A 167 -19.51 21.77 18.18
N ARG A 168 -20.16 22.31 19.22
CA ARG A 168 -19.65 22.20 20.60
C ARG A 168 -19.95 20.80 21.15
N PRO A 169 -18.95 20.07 21.67
CA PRO A 169 -19.21 18.81 22.36
C PRO A 169 -20.10 19.06 23.58
N GLY A 170 -21.10 18.22 23.79
CA GLY A 170 -21.86 18.22 25.04
C GLY A 170 -20.95 17.89 26.23
N GLU A 171 -21.22 18.50 27.39
CA GLU A 171 -20.51 18.18 28.61
C GLU A 171 -20.90 16.77 29.07
N SER A 172 -19.95 15.84 29.06
CA SER A 172 -20.08 14.55 29.73
C SER A 172 -18.98 14.37 30.76
N GLU A 173 -19.35 13.81 31.90
CA GLU A 173 -18.41 13.47 32.96
C GLU A 173 -17.76 12.11 32.68
N GLY A 174 -16.44 12.04 32.82
CA GLY A 174 -15.65 10.83 32.66
C GLY A 174 -14.16 11.14 32.72
N GLY A 175 -13.39 10.28 33.39
CA GLY A 175 -11.93 10.39 33.46
C GLY A 175 -11.28 9.09 33.01
N ALA A 176 -10.46 9.14 31.97
CA ALA A 176 -9.66 8.01 31.49
C ALA A 176 -8.16 8.31 31.63
N ALA A 177 -7.34 7.26 31.70
CA ALA A 177 -5.89 7.40 31.82
C ALA A 177 -5.28 8.08 30.59
N PRO A 178 -4.47 9.16 30.75
CA PRO A 178 -3.86 9.86 29.62
C PRO A 178 -3.00 8.98 28.69
N ARG A 179 -2.38 7.93 29.22
CA ARG A 179 -1.55 7.00 28.43
C ARG A 179 -2.32 6.26 27.33
N ILE A 180 -3.65 6.20 27.40
CA ILE A 180 -4.43 5.45 26.41
C ILE A 180 -4.43 6.10 25.03
N TRP A 181 -4.21 7.41 25.00
CA TRP A 181 -4.11 8.19 23.76
C TRP A 181 -2.88 7.82 22.93
N LEU A 182 -1.87 7.16 23.54
CA LEU A 182 -0.74 6.57 22.82
C LEU A 182 -1.17 5.49 21.82
N ALA A 183 -2.36 4.89 21.98
CA ALA A 183 -2.84 3.82 21.11
C ALA A 183 -3.25 4.29 19.70
N ALA A 184 -3.51 5.59 19.50
CA ALA A 184 -4.05 6.09 18.23
C ALA A 184 -3.12 5.82 17.04
N GLY A 185 -1.84 6.17 17.14
CA GLY A 185 -0.87 5.91 16.07
C GLY A 185 -0.59 4.42 15.82
N PRO A 186 -0.27 3.60 16.84
CA PRO A 186 -0.17 2.14 16.71
C PRO A 186 -1.40 1.49 16.08
N ALA A 187 -2.61 1.94 16.45
CA ALA A 187 -3.84 1.43 15.85
C ALA A 187 -3.96 1.82 14.38
N PHE A 188 -3.60 3.06 14.02
CA PHE A 188 -3.57 3.50 12.63
C PHE A 188 -2.53 2.69 11.81
N LEU A 189 -1.36 2.39 12.38
CA LEU A 189 -0.35 1.55 11.73
C LEU A 189 -0.89 0.16 11.40
N LEU A 190 -1.43 -0.54 12.41
CA LEU A 190 -1.98 -1.89 12.22
C LEU A 190 -3.16 -1.89 11.25
N TRP A 191 -3.99 -0.85 11.28
CA TRP A 191 -5.09 -0.66 10.33
C TRP A 191 -4.59 -0.52 8.89
N GLY A 192 -3.67 0.42 8.65
CA GLY A 192 -3.20 0.75 7.30
C GLY A 192 -2.31 -0.33 6.69
N MET A 193 -1.48 -1.00 7.50
CA MET A 193 -0.64 -2.10 7.03
C MET A 193 -1.44 -3.38 6.78
N TRP A 194 -2.48 -3.62 7.59
CA TRP A 194 -3.10 -4.94 7.67
C TRP A 194 -4.62 -4.87 7.85
N THR A 195 -5.13 -4.55 9.03
CA THR A 195 -6.51 -4.93 9.39
C THR A 195 -7.59 -4.26 8.54
N GLY A 196 -7.36 -3.02 8.08
CA GLY A 196 -8.28 -2.28 7.23
C GLY A 196 -7.84 -2.16 5.77
N ASN A 197 -6.73 -2.80 5.39
CA ASN A 197 -6.16 -2.71 4.06
C ASN A 197 -6.86 -3.67 3.08
N ALA A 198 -7.89 -3.19 2.39
CA ALA A 198 -8.67 -3.99 1.45
C ALA A 198 -7.83 -4.51 0.27
N ALA A 199 -6.80 -3.79 -0.15
CA ALA A 199 -5.90 -4.23 -1.21
C ALA A 199 -5.06 -5.43 -0.80
N HIS A 200 -4.60 -5.49 0.45
CA HIS A 200 -3.91 -6.68 0.97
C HIS A 200 -4.82 -7.92 0.90
N ALA A 201 -6.09 -7.78 1.27
CA ALA A 201 -7.07 -8.86 1.17
C ALA A 201 -7.31 -9.31 -0.27
N GLN A 202 -7.29 -8.37 -1.23
CA GLN A 202 -7.37 -8.68 -2.66
C GLN A 202 -6.09 -9.33 -3.19
N ALA A 203 -4.95 -9.03 -2.57
CA ALA A 203 -3.67 -9.61 -2.92
C ALA A 203 -3.52 -11.07 -2.44
N SER A 204 -4.29 -11.48 -1.45
CA SER A 204 -4.36 -12.86 -0.97
C SER A 204 -4.81 -13.84 -2.06
N ALA A 205 -4.12 -14.96 -2.18
CA ALA A 205 -4.39 -15.98 -3.19
C ALA A 205 -5.74 -16.68 -2.97
N GLY A 206 -6.46 -16.95 -4.06
CA GLY A 206 -7.63 -17.84 -4.09
C GLY A 206 -9.01 -17.17 -3.97
N TRP A 207 -9.09 -15.84 -3.81
CA TRP A 207 -10.36 -15.12 -3.79
C TRP A 207 -10.59 -14.32 -5.08
N PRO A 208 -11.76 -14.43 -5.73
CA PRO A 208 -12.04 -13.67 -6.93
C PRO A 208 -12.44 -12.22 -6.59
N GLY A 209 -11.87 -11.28 -7.35
CA GLY A 209 -12.36 -9.90 -7.45
C GLY A 209 -12.59 -9.16 -6.12
N GLY A 210 -13.50 -8.18 -6.15
CA GLY A 210 -13.84 -7.31 -5.01
C GLY A 210 -14.46 -8.00 -3.79
N VAL A 211 -14.61 -9.33 -3.77
CA VAL A 211 -15.24 -10.07 -2.65
C VAL A 211 -14.42 -9.92 -1.37
N ALA A 212 -13.09 -10.11 -1.44
CA ALA A 212 -12.23 -9.95 -0.27
C ALA A 212 -12.29 -8.52 0.29
N ALA A 213 -12.27 -7.51 -0.59
CA ALA A 213 -12.45 -6.11 -0.22
C ALA A 213 -13.82 -5.84 0.44
N ALA A 214 -14.90 -6.44 -0.08
CA ALA A 214 -16.24 -6.31 0.48
C ALA A 214 -16.33 -6.95 1.88
N VAL A 215 -15.70 -8.12 2.09
CA VAL A 215 -15.65 -8.80 3.40
C VAL A 215 -14.90 -7.96 4.43
N VAL A 216 -13.71 -7.45 4.08
CA VAL A 216 -12.93 -6.58 4.97
C VAL A 216 -13.68 -5.27 5.25
N THR A 217 -14.33 -4.69 4.24
CA THR A 217 -15.17 -3.49 4.40
C THR A 217 -16.34 -3.73 5.35
N ALA A 218 -17.07 -4.84 5.19
CA ALA A 218 -18.16 -5.22 6.08
C ALA A 218 -17.66 -5.38 7.51
N ALA A 219 -16.55 -6.12 7.70
CA ALA A 219 -15.94 -6.32 9.01
C ALA A 219 -15.50 -5.00 9.66
N ALA A 220 -14.89 -4.10 8.87
CA ALA A 220 -14.47 -2.78 9.33
C ALA A 220 -15.66 -1.96 9.84
N VAL A 221 -16.74 -1.85 9.05
CA VAL A 221 -17.94 -1.10 9.47
C VAL A 221 -18.62 -1.75 10.68
N LEU A 222 -18.79 -3.07 10.68
CA LEU A 222 -19.37 -3.80 11.82
C LEU A 222 -18.54 -3.67 13.10
N SER A 223 -17.21 -3.53 12.97
CA SER A 223 -16.30 -3.35 14.12
C SER A 223 -16.58 -2.07 14.91
N VAL A 224 -17.25 -1.07 14.32
CA VAL A 224 -17.66 0.16 15.03
C VAL A 224 -18.61 -0.15 16.19
N ALA A 225 -19.51 -1.14 16.04
CA ALA A 225 -20.37 -1.59 17.13
C ALA A 225 -19.57 -2.25 18.27
N VAL A 226 -18.42 -2.85 17.94
CA VAL A 226 -17.49 -3.46 18.91
C VAL A 226 -16.74 -2.38 19.67
N ALA A 227 -16.24 -1.34 19.00
CA ALA A 227 -15.61 -0.19 19.65
C ALA A 227 -16.61 0.62 20.51
N ALA A 228 -17.87 0.73 20.08
CA ALA A 228 -18.92 1.45 20.80
C ALA A 228 -19.31 0.75 22.11
N ARG A 229 -19.34 -0.59 22.07
CA ARG A 229 -19.87 -1.45 23.15
C ARG A 229 -18.97 -2.67 23.42
N PRO A 230 -17.68 -2.51 23.74
CA PRO A 230 -16.71 -3.62 23.81
C PRO A 230 -17.09 -4.68 24.85
N ARG A 231 -17.81 -4.28 25.91
CA ARG A 231 -18.23 -5.14 27.03
C ARG A 231 -19.45 -6.00 26.71
N PHE A 232 -20.20 -5.63 25.66
CA PHE A 232 -21.27 -6.48 25.13
C PHE A 232 -20.68 -7.72 24.45
N TRP A 233 -19.62 -7.52 23.66
CA TRP A 233 -19.00 -8.56 22.83
C TRP A 233 -18.00 -9.44 23.59
N THR A 234 -17.22 -8.84 24.50
CA THR A 234 -16.14 -9.56 25.18
C THR A 234 -16.22 -9.32 26.68
N ARG A 235 -15.92 -10.37 27.46
CA ARG A 235 -15.96 -10.28 28.93
C ARG A 235 -14.68 -9.68 29.51
N HIS A 236 -13.54 -9.81 28.85
CA HIS A 236 -12.23 -9.36 29.34
C HIS A 236 -11.48 -8.61 28.23
N PRO A 237 -10.74 -7.53 28.54
CA PRO A 237 -9.88 -6.83 27.57
C PRO A 237 -8.78 -7.72 26.96
N LEU A 238 -8.53 -8.91 27.51
CA LEU A 238 -7.52 -9.84 26.98
C LEU A 238 -8.05 -10.61 25.75
N VAL A 239 -9.37 -10.72 25.58
CA VAL A 239 -9.97 -11.40 24.43
C VAL A 239 -9.66 -10.65 23.11
N PRO A 240 -10.00 -9.35 22.97
CA PRO A 240 -9.63 -8.62 21.76
C PRO A 240 -8.11 -8.50 21.61
N THR A 241 -7.36 -8.34 22.70
CA THR A 241 -5.88 -8.36 22.64
C THR A 241 -5.32 -9.66 22.07
N ALA A 242 -5.78 -10.81 22.54
CA ALA A 242 -5.34 -12.11 22.03
C ALA A 242 -5.73 -12.27 20.56
N GLY A 243 -6.95 -11.86 20.18
CA GLY A 243 -7.39 -11.84 18.78
C GLY A 243 -6.50 -10.97 17.89
N LEU A 244 -6.09 -9.79 18.38
CA LEU A 244 -5.21 -8.86 17.66
C LEU A 244 -3.82 -9.47 17.46
N VAL A 245 -3.24 -10.06 18.51
CA VAL A 245 -1.93 -10.73 18.40
C VAL A 245 -2.02 -11.93 17.44
N LEU A 246 -3.05 -12.77 17.55
CA LEU A 246 -3.25 -13.90 16.63
C LEU A 246 -3.39 -13.45 15.18
N SER A 247 -4.14 -12.37 14.93
CA SER A 247 -4.28 -11.77 13.60
C SER A 247 -2.94 -11.31 13.03
N VAL A 248 -2.14 -10.63 13.85
CA VAL A 248 -0.84 -10.09 13.43
C VAL A 248 0.23 -11.19 13.29
N LEU A 249 0.13 -12.28 14.06
CA LEU A 249 0.92 -13.49 13.78
C LEU A 249 0.52 -14.10 12.42
N GLY A 250 -0.76 -14.02 12.06
CA GLY A 250 -1.24 -14.34 10.72
C GLY A 250 -0.61 -13.46 9.63
N PHE A 251 -0.49 -12.15 9.87
CA PHE A 251 0.24 -11.24 8.97
C PHE A 251 1.73 -11.60 8.84
N ALA A 252 2.41 -11.81 9.97
CA ALA A 252 3.85 -12.03 10.02
C ALA A 252 4.29 -13.41 9.49
N ALA A 253 3.47 -14.44 9.68
CA ALA A 253 3.80 -15.82 9.34
C ALA A 253 2.92 -16.44 8.24
N GLY A 254 1.89 -15.73 7.77
CA GLY A 254 0.92 -16.21 6.79
C GLY A 254 1.46 -16.24 5.38
N ARG A 255 2.45 -17.09 5.13
CA ARG A 255 3.06 -17.33 3.81
C ARG A 255 2.94 -18.79 3.44
N ALA A 256 2.62 -19.04 2.18
CA ALA A 256 2.53 -20.40 1.66
C ALA A 256 3.05 -20.46 0.22
N THR A 257 3.13 -21.68 -0.30
CA THR A 257 3.23 -21.93 -1.73
C THR A 257 1.83 -22.13 -2.27
N VAL A 258 1.41 -21.32 -3.24
CA VAL A 258 0.12 -21.48 -3.94
C VAL A 258 0.41 -21.46 -5.44
N ASP A 259 -0.10 -22.47 -6.15
CA ASP A 259 0.04 -22.59 -7.61
C ASP A 259 1.49 -22.45 -8.12
N GLY A 260 2.45 -23.01 -7.36
CA GLY A 260 3.88 -22.99 -7.71
C GLY A 260 4.63 -21.72 -7.30
N VAL A 261 3.95 -20.73 -6.72
CA VAL A 261 4.57 -19.49 -6.24
C VAL A 261 4.74 -19.53 -4.72
N HIS A 262 5.99 -19.44 -4.28
CA HIS A 262 6.39 -19.34 -2.88
C HIS A 262 6.26 -17.92 -2.34
N GLY A 263 5.90 -17.78 -1.06
CA GLY A 263 5.93 -16.49 -0.35
C GLY A 263 4.66 -15.65 -0.49
N VAL A 264 3.58 -16.21 -1.03
CA VAL A 264 2.29 -15.49 -1.16
C VAL A 264 1.45 -15.61 0.11
N SER A 265 0.50 -14.70 0.28
CA SER A 265 -0.51 -14.79 1.34
C SER A 265 -1.66 -15.73 0.94
N PRO A 266 -1.83 -16.90 1.57
CA PRO A 266 -2.95 -17.80 1.27
C PRO A 266 -4.30 -17.23 1.74
N ALA A 267 -5.39 -17.73 1.16
CA ALA A 267 -6.78 -17.30 1.39
C ALA A 267 -7.19 -17.11 2.87
N TRP A 268 -6.69 -17.95 3.79
CA TRP A 268 -7.07 -17.87 5.21
C TRP A 268 -6.59 -16.57 5.89
N THR A 269 -5.58 -15.90 5.31
CA THR A 269 -5.06 -14.64 5.83
C THR A 269 -6.12 -13.53 5.85
N VAL A 270 -7.11 -13.57 4.94
CA VAL A 270 -8.29 -12.69 4.96
C VAL A 270 -9.11 -12.87 6.25
N ALA A 271 -9.29 -14.11 6.72
CA ALA A 271 -9.98 -14.37 7.99
C ALA A 271 -9.18 -13.84 9.20
N ALA A 272 -7.85 -13.96 9.16
CA ALA A 272 -6.98 -13.37 10.17
C ALA A 272 -7.08 -11.83 10.15
N GLN A 273 -7.16 -11.20 8.98
CA GLN A 273 -7.36 -9.76 8.82
C GLN A 273 -8.70 -9.29 9.40
N VAL A 274 -9.81 -10.01 9.11
CA VAL A 274 -11.14 -9.75 9.69
C VAL A 274 -11.12 -9.85 11.22
N LEU A 275 -10.50 -10.91 11.77
CA LEU A 275 -10.30 -11.05 13.21
C LEU A 275 -9.54 -9.85 13.77
N GLY A 276 -8.46 -9.43 13.09
CA GLY A 276 -7.64 -8.28 13.46
C GLY A 276 -8.44 -6.99 13.52
N GLN A 277 -9.29 -6.73 12.54
CA GLN A 277 -10.10 -5.51 12.48
C GLN A 277 -11.10 -5.44 13.63
N VAL A 278 -11.81 -6.54 13.91
CA VAL A 278 -12.75 -6.63 15.03
C VAL A 278 -12.01 -6.53 16.37
N ALA A 279 -10.86 -7.19 16.50
CA ALA A 279 -10.02 -7.16 17.67
C ALA A 279 -9.45 -5.77 17.94
N LEU A 280 -8.95 -5.07 16.92
CA LEU A 280 -8.43 -3.71 17.01
C LEU A 280 -9.50 -2.75 17.53
N ALA A 281 -10.71 -2.80 16.96
CA ALA A 281 -11.84 -2.01 17.43
C ALA A 281 -12.22 -2.34 18.88
N GLY A 282 -12.19 -3.62 19.26
CA GLY A 282 -12.37 -4.07 20.64
C GLY A 282 -11.30 -3.50 21.58
N CYS A 283 -10.02 -3.51 21.18
CA CYS A 283 -8.94 -2.92 21.96
C CYS A 283 -9.14 -1.42 22.15
N LEU A 284 -9.52 -0.67 21.10
CA LEU A 284 -9.82 0.76 21.16
C LEU A 284 -11.03 1.06 22.08
N GLY A 285 -12.08 0.25 22.00
CA GLY A 285 -13.22 0.36 22.90
C GLY A 285 -12.84 0.11 24.36
N TRP A 286 -12.12 -0.98 24.65
CA TRP A 286 -11.67 -1.29 26.02
C TRP A 286 -10.69 -0.26 26.57
N ALA A 287 -9.88 0.34 25.70
CA ALA A 287 -8.97 1.42 26.05
C ALA A 287 -9.69 2.55 26.80
N ALA A 288 -10.88 2.94 26.35
CA ALA A 288 -11.67 3.99 26.99
C ALA A 288 -12.09 3.68 28.45
N SER A 289 -11.96 2.42 28.90
CA SER A 289 -12.28 2.00 30.29
C SER A 289 -11.14 2.20 31.29
N VAL A 290 -9.94 2.53 30.84
CA VAL A 290 -8.76 2.48 31.73
C VAL A 290 -8.81 3.65 32.71
N PRO A 291 -8.89 3.40 34.03
CA PRO A 291 -9.00 4.47 35.01
C PRO A 291 -7.69 5.24 35.10
N GLY A 292 -7.78 6.56 35.30
CA GLY A 292 -6.60 7.37 35.56
C GLY A 292 -6.93 8.84 35.80
N PRO A 293 -5.97 9.60 36.39
CA PRO A 293 -6.17 11.00 36.71
C PRO A 293 -6.25 11.83 35.44
N ASP A 294 -7.29 12.66 35.37
CA ASP A 294 -7.51 13.46 34.17
C ASP A 294 -6.60 14.70 34.14
N ARG A 295 -5.79 14.83 33.09
CA ARG A 295 -4.90 15.98 32.86
C ARG A 295 -4.83 16.30 31.36
N PRO A 296 -5.44 17.42 30.89
CA PRO A 296 -5.49 17.78 29.47
C PRO A 296 -4.14 17.71 28.75
N GLY A 297 -3.11 18.37 29.29
CA GLY A 297 -1.77 18.40 28.66
C GLY A 297 -1.12 17.03 28.54
N ARG A 298 -1.38 16.10 29.48
CA ARG A 298 -0.87 14.71 29.38
C ARG A 298 -1.60 13.91 28.30
N ARG A 299 -2.90 14.16 28.08
CA ARG A 299 -3.66 13.53 26.98
C ARG A 299 -3.13 14.00 25.63
N GLY A 300 -2.91 15.31 25.48
CA GLY A 300 -2.29 15.88 24.29
C GLY A 300 -0.91 15.30 24.00
N ALA A 301 -0.02 15.29 24.99
CA ALA A 301 1.32 14.71 24.82
C ALA A 301 1.29 13.21 24.48
N ALA A 302 0.36 12.45 25.07
CA ALA A 302 0.18 11.03 24.74
C ALA A 302 -0.39 10.81 23.33
N MET A 303 -1.31 11.66 22.86
CA MET A 303 -1.79 11.61 21.46
C MET A 303 -0.64 11.91 20.47
N ALA A 304 0.10 12.99 20.68
CA ALA A 304 1.27 13.33 19.86
C ALA A 304 2.34 12.21 19.90
N GLY A 305 2.60 11.65 21.09
CA GLY A 305 3.51 10.51 21.26
C GLY A 305 3.04 9.23 20.56
N GLY A 306 1.73 8.98 20.49
CA GLY A 306 1.18 7.85 19.73
C GLY A 306 1.47 7.99 18.24
N TRP A 307 1.30 9.19 17.67
CA TRP A 307 1.61 9.45 16.27
C TRP A 307 3.11 9.51 15.96
N LEU A 308 3.94 9.95 16.91
CA LEU A 308 5.39 9.78 16.79
C LEU A 308 5.76 8.29 16.77
N LEU A 309 5.12 7.47 17.61
CA LEU A 309 5.32 6.03 17.60
C LEU A 309 4.84 5.40 16.28
N PHE A 310 3.75 5.88 15.67
CA PHE A 310 3.33 5.47 14.33
C PHE A 310 4.45 5.64 13.31
N VAL A 311 5.03 6.84 13.19
CA VAL A 311 6.06 7.09 12.17
C VAL A 311 7.34 6.33 12.49
N VAL A 312 7.75 6.24 13.76
CA VAL A 312 8.94 5.47 14.16
C VAL A 312 8.78 3.97 13.84
N LEU A 313 7.63 3.38 14.14
CA LEU A 313 7.36 1.97 13.80
C LEU A 313 7.23 1.76 12.29
N MET A 314 6.66 2.72 11.56
CA MET A 314 6.59 2.69 10.10
C MET A 314 8.00 2.68 9.49
N PHE A 315 8.91 3.54 9.95
CA PHE A 315 10.31 3.52 9.54
C PHE A 315 10.97 2.20 9.93
N ALA A 316 10.80 1.73 11.17
CA ALA A 316 11.36 0.45 11.60
C ALA A 316 10.88 -0.74 10.75
N TYR A 317 9.68 -0.66 10.16
CA TYR A 317 9.18 -1.69 9.26
C TYR A 317 9.76 -1.54 7.83
N TYR A 318 9.69 -0.35 7.24
CA TYR A 318 10.04 -0.15 5.84
C TYR A 318 11.53 0.06 5.59
N SER A 319 12.25 0.78 6.45
CA SER A 319 13.70 0.95 6.29
C SER A 319 14.47 -0.35 6.55
N ALA A 320 13.83 -1.34 7.18
CA ALA A 320 14.44 -2.64 7.40
C ALA A 320 14.69 -3.41 6.09
N TYR A 321 13.95 -3.09 5.03
CA TYR A 321 14.24 -3.53 3.66
C TYR A 321 15.61 -2.99 3.22
N ASP A 322 15.84 -1.67 3.33
CA ASP A 322 17.14 -1.05 3.04
C ASP A 322 18.30 -1.59 3.91
N LEU A 323 18.00 -1.95 5.16
CA LEU A 323 19.01 -2.43 6.12
C LEU A 323 19.24 -3.94 6.05
N GLY A 324 18.47 -4.70 5.26
CA GLY A 324 18.54 -6.16 5.21
C GLY A 324 18.23 -6.83 6.56
N THR A 325 17.33 -6.24 7.36
CA THR A 325 16.97 -6.76 8.70
C THR A 325 15.53 -7.30 8.73
N PRO A 326 15.25 -8.35 9.53
CA PRO A 326 13.88 -8.82 9.69
C PRO A 326 12.98 -7.72 10.29
N ASN A 327 11.82 -7.49 9.68
CA ASN A 327 10.88 -6.43 10.08
C ASN A 327 9.52 -6.93 10.57
N ARG A 328 9.24 -8.22 10.37
CA ARG A 328 7.93 -8.85 10.66
C ARG A 328 7.55 -8.83 12.13
N TRP A 329 8.50 -8.58 13.03
CA TRP A 329 8.26 -8.38 14.45
C TRP A 329 7.59 -7.03 14.77
N VAL A 330 7.69 -6.02 13.89
CA VAL A 330 7.19 -4.66 14.16
C VAL A 330 5.68 -4.66 14.41
N PRO A 331 4.82 -5.23 13.55
CA PRO A 331 3.39 -5.34 13.85
C PRO A 331 3.11 -6.13 15.13
N VAL A 332 3.87 -7.20 15.40
CA VAL A 332 3.69 -8.04 16.60
C VAL A 332 3.95 -7.24 17.87
N VAL A 333 5.08 -6.52 17.92
CA VAL A 333 5.43 -5.62 19.03
C VAL A 333 4.41 -4.49 19.16
N THR A 334 3.89 -3.98 18.04
CA THR A 334 2.83 -2.96 18.04
C THR A 334 1.55 -3.48 18.70
N ALA A 335 1.10 -4.70 18.36
CA ALA A 335 -0.05 -5.34 18.97
C ALA A 335 0.16 -5.64 20.47
N LEU A 336 1.36 -6.07 20.86
CA LEU A 336 1.74 -6.26 22.27
C LEU A 336 1.80 -4.94 23.05
N GLY A 337 2.26 -3.86 22.42
CA GLY A 337 2.21 -2.51 23.00
C GLY A 337 0.77 -2.07 23.27
N MET A 338 -0.12 -2.30 22.31
CA MET A 338 -1.56 -2.07 22.50
C MET A 338 -2.13 -2.91 23.64
N ALA A 339 -1.74 -4.18 23.76
CA ALA A 339 -2.11 -5.06 24.87
C ALA A 339 -1.76 -4.44 26.24
N ALA A 340 -0.54 -3.94 26.37
CA ALA A 340 -0.03 -3.36 27.61
C ALA A 340 -0.78 -2.08 28.03
N LEU A 341 -1.26 -1.30 27.06
CA LEU A 341 -2.05 -0.10 27.32
C LEU A 341 -3.42 -0.41 27.94
N ILE A 342 -4.04 -1.53 27.52
CA ILE A 342 -5.43 -1.86 27.88
C ILE A 342 -5.58 -2.92 28.99
N VAL A 343 -4.50 -3.59 29.41
CA VAL A 343 -4.55 -4.67 30.40
C VAL A 343 -5.17 -4.26 31.75
N ARG A 344 -5.11 -2.96 32.09
CA ARG A 344 -5.70 -2.39 33.32
C ARG A 344 -7.12 -1.84 33.14
N ALA A 345 -7.77 -2.11 32.02
CA ALA A 345 -9.14 -1.65 31.76
C ALA A 345 -10.10 -2.23 32.80
N THR A 346 -10.83 -1.37 33.52
CA THR A 346 -11.72 -1.79 34.60
C THR A 346 -13.11 -2.16 34.11
N ARG A 347 -13.79 -2.98 34.93
CA ARG A 347 -15.13 -3.49 34.67
C ARG A 347 -16.15 -2.96 35.69
N PRO A 348 -16.94 -1.95 35.33
CA PRO A 348 -18.26 -1.84 35.94
C PRO A 348 -19.33 -1.83 34.84
N GLU A 349 -20.25 -2.78 34.97
CA GLU A 349 -21.49 -2.95 34.19
C GLU A 349 -21.40 -3.53 32.76
N ARG A 350 -22.35 -4.44 32.48
CA ARG A 350 -22.56 -5.05 31.18
C ARG A 350 -23.37 -4.08 30.33
N GLU A 351 -22.81 -3.68 29.19
CA GLU A 351 -23.50 -2.77 28.28
C GLU A 351 -24.65 -3.50 27.58
N GLN A 352 -25.79 -2.81 27.46
CA GLN A 352 -26.97 -3.31 26.74
C GLN A 352 -27.19 -2.51 25.45
N GLY A 353 -27.76 -3.17 24.44
CA GLY A 353 -28.12 -2.57 23.16
C GLY A 353 -27.11 -2.87 22.03
N PHE A 354 -27.66 -3.11 20.84
CA PHE A 354 -26.91 -3.28 19.60
C PHE A 354 -27.17 -2.08 18.69
N GLU A 355 -26.12 -1.49 18.14
CA GLU A 355 -26.18 -0.32 17.26
C GLU A 355 -26.70 -0.74 15.86
N ARG A 356 -28.01 -0.93 15.73
CA ARG A 356 -28.67 -1.46 14.50
C ARG A 356 -28.31 -0.67 13.23
N TRP A 357 -28.03 0.62 13.34
CA TRP A 357 -27.63 1.46 12.20
C TRP A 357 -26.30 1.01 11.57
N VAL A 358 -25.40 0.39 12.34
CA VAL A 358 -24.11 -0.11 11.85
C VAL A 358 -24.30 -1.23 10.83
N ALA A 359 -25.32 -2.08 11.01
CA ALA A 359 -25.65 -3.10 10.02
C ALA A 359 -26.12 -2.47 8.70
N GLY A 360 -26.96 -1.42 8.76
CA GLY A 360 -27.36 -0.66 7.57
C GLY A 360 -26.18 0.01 6.88
N ALA A 361 -25.28 0.63 7.65
CA ALA A 361 -24.05 1.22 7.11
C ALA A 361 -23.13 0.18 6.46
N ALA A 362 -23.01 -1.02 7.05
CA ALA A 362 -22.22 -2.10 6.48
C ALA A 362 -22.81 -2.59 5.14
N VAL A 363 -24.13 -2.71 5.04
CA VAL A 363 -24.80 -3.03 3.77
C VAL A 363 -24.51 -1.97 2.71
N ILE A 364 -24.65 -0.67 3.05
CA ILE A 364 -24.34 0.42 2.11
C ILE A 364 -22.88 0.38 1.66
N ALA A 365 -21.94 0.18 2.59
CA ALA A 365 -20.51 0.10 2.27
C ALA A 365 -20.19 -1.10 1.36
N VAL A 366 -20.77 -2.27 1.64
CA VAL A 366 -20.62 -3.45 0.78
C VAL A 366 -21.22 -3.21 -0.60
N LEU A 367 -22.40 -2.59 -0.69
CA LEU A 367 -23.01 -2.25 -1.97
C LEU A 367 -22.15 -1.24 -2.77
N ALA A 368 -21.52 -0.27 -2.10
CA ALA A 368 -20.59 0.64 -2.75
C ALA A 368 -19.37 -0.09 -3.33
N VAL A 369 -18.78 -1.03 -2.59
CA VAL A 369 -17.67 -1.86 -3.09
C VAL A 369 -18.13 -2.79 -4.23
N ALA A 370 -19.31 -3.40 -4.10
CA ALA A 370 -19.86 -4.29 -5.13
C ALA A 370 -20.24 -3.54 -6.42
N ALA A 371 -20.51 -2.24 -6.34
CA ALA A 371 -20.86 -1.41 -7.49
C ALA A 371 -19.64 -0.89 -8.27
N VAL A 372 -18.41 -1.09 -7.77
CA VAL A 372 -17.15 -0.71 -8.45
C VAL A 372 -17.12 -1.02 -9.94
N PRO A 373 -17.51 -2.22 -10.42
CA PRO A 373 -17.49 -2.54 -11.85
C PRO A 373 -18.36 -1.63 -12.72
N LEU A 374 -19.32 -0.89 -12.15
CA LEU A 374 -20.23 -0.01 -12.89
C LEU A 374 -19.58 1.31 -13.35
N TRP A 375 -18.48 1.73 -12.73
CA TRP A 375 -17.78 2.98 -13.06
C TRP A 375 -16.27 2.78 -13.34
N ARG A 376 -15.83 1.53 -13.41
CA ARG A 376 -14.44 1.19 -13.71
C ARG A 376 -14.12 1.52 -15.17
N ASP A 377 -13.05 2.29 -15.37
CA ASP A 377 -12.51 2.53 -16.70
C ASP A 377 -11.55 1.38 -17.09
N THR A 378 -12.05 0.44 -17.89
CA THR A 378 -11.27 -0.66 -18.45
C THR A 378 -10.36 -0.23 -19.61
N GLY A 379 -10.45 1.04 -20.04
CA GLY A 379 -9.78 1.56 -21.21
C GLY A 379 -10.33 0.99 -22.53
N PRO A 380 -9.79 1.44 -23.68
CA PRO A 380 -10.24 0.99 -24.98
C PRO A 380 -9.84 -0.46 -25.28
N ASP A 381 -10.67 -1.13 -26.09
CA ASP A 381 -10.36 -2.45 -26.64
C ASP A 381 -9.04 -2.41 -27.41
N TRP A 382 -8.23 -3.45 -27.22
CA TRP A 382 -7.00 -3.67 -27.95
C TRP A 382 -6.76 -5.16 -28.11
N ARG A 383 -5.84 -5.51 -29.01
CA ARG A 383 -5.37 -6.88 -29.20
C ARG A 383 -3.87 -6.87 -29.42
N PRO A 384 -3.15 -7.95 -29.10
CA PRO A 384 -1.75 -8.08 -29.46
C PRO A 384 -1.50 -7.85 -30.96
N VAL A 385 -0.27 -7.51 -31.34
CA VAL A 385 0.12 -7.42 -32.76
C VAL A 385 0.01 -8.81 -33.40
N ASP A 386 -0.68 -8.91 -34.53
CA ASP A 386 -0.83 -10.16 -35.29
C ASP A 386 0.04 -10.12 -36.55
N ASP A 387 1.35 -10.29 -36.35
CA ASP A 387 2.37 -10.23 -37.41
C ASP A 387 3.25 -11.50 -37.46
N GLY A 388 2.74 -12.60 -36.87
CA GLY A 388 3.45 -13.88 -36.77
C GLY A 388 4.55 -13.96 -35.70
N GLY A 389 4.79 -12.88 -34.93
CA GLY A 389 5.76 -12.85 -33.84
C GLY A 389 5.14 -12.77 -32.44
N LEU A 390 5.92 -13.11 -31.42
CA LEU A 390 5.55 -12.94 -30.02
C LEU A 390 6.02 -11.57 -29.54
N ARG A 391 5.13 -10.58 -29.56
CA ARG A 391 5.35 -9.26 -28.94
C ARG A 391 5.44 -9.39 -27.41
N LEU A 392 6.59 -9.06 -26.83
CA LEU A 392 6.79 -8.95 -25.39
C LEU A 392 7.05 -7.48 -25.02
N ALA A 393 6.50 -7.04 -23.90
CA ALA A 393 6.84 -5.77 -23.27
C ALA A 393 7.38 -5.99 -21.85
N ALA A 394 8.31 -5.14 -21.40
CA ALA A 394 8.79 -5.11 -20.03
C ALA A 394 8.73 -3.68 -19.50
N TYR A 395 8.33 -3.50 -18.24
CA TYR A 395 8.22 -2.18 -17.63
C TYR A 395 8.38 -2.22 -16.11
N ASN A 396 9.40 -1.55 -15.57
CA ASN A 396 9.43 -1.16 -14.17
C ASN A 396 8.40 -0.04 -13.93
N VAL A 397 7.36 -0.35 -13.14
CA VAL A 397 6.22 0.54 -12.95
C VAL A 397 6.37 1.48 -11.76
N ARG A 398 7.51 1.46 -11.05
CA ARG A 398 7.81 2.36 -9.94
C ARG A 398 6.63 2.52 -8.99
N MET A 399 6.11 1.38 -8.50
CA MET A 399 4.97 1.31 -7.56
C MET A 399 3.67 1.92 -8.07
N GLY A 400 3.61 2.27 -9.35
CA GLY A 400 2.51 2.99 -9.98
C GLY A 400 2.65 4.51 -10.05
N TYR A 401 3.80 5.08 -9.69
CA TYR A 401 4.00 6.53 -9.61
C TYR A 401 4.87 7.10 -10.74
N GLY A 402 4.53 8.31 -11.17
CA GLY A 402 5.27 9.06 -12.18
C GLY A 402 6.38 9.92 -11.57
N MET A 403 7.13 10.60 -12.43
CA MET A 403 8.24 11.47 -12.03
C MET A 403 7.80 12.70 -11.20
N ASP A 404 6.52 13.07 -11.28
CA ASP A 404 5.90 14.16 -10.54
C ASP A 404 5.30 13.73 -9.18
N GLY A 405 5.52 12.47 -8.76
CA GLY A 405 4.96 11.92 -7.53
C GLY A 405 3.46 11.65 -7.58
N THR A 406 2.85 11.75 -8.76
CA THR A 406 1.43 11.43 -8.96
C THR A 406 1.23 9.96 -9.28
N MET A 407 0.08 9.42 -8.91
CA MET A 407 -0.34 8.08 -9.30
C MET A 407 -0.61 8.02 -10.81
N THR A 408 0.09 7.13 -11.53
CA THR A 408 0.05 7.02 -12.99
C THR A 408 -0.25 5.63 -13.54
N VAL A 409 -0.64 4.66 -12.71
CA VAL A 409 -1.00 3.27 -13.12
C VAL A 409 -1.90 3.21 -14.36
N THR A 410 -2.89 4.12 -14.45
CA THR A 410 -3.76 4.25 -15.64
C THR A 410 -2.95 4.58 -16.90
N ARG A 411 -2.06 5.57 -16.82
CA ARG A 411 -1.21 6.01 -17.95
C ARG A 411 -0.14 4.95 -18.29
N GLN A 412 0.38 4.24 -17.30
CA GLN A 412 1.30 3.12 -17.49
C GLN A 412 0.64 1.98 -18.27
N ALA A 413 -0.59 1.59 -17.89
CA ALA A 413 -1.37 0.61 -18.64
C ALA A 413 -1.67 1.09 -20.08
N ASP A 414 -1.98 2.37 -20.28
CA ASP A 414 -2.22 2.93 -21.61
C ASP A 414 -0.97 2.90 -22.49
N ALA A 415 0.21 3.19 -21.92
CA ALA A 415 1.48 3.06 -22.62
C ALA A 415 1.78 1.60 -23.00
N LEU A 416 1.58 0.65 -22.09
CA LEU A 416 1.71 -0.79 -22.37
C LEU A 416 0.72 -1.27 -23.44
N ARG A 417 -0.53 -0.78 -23.39
CA ARG A 417 -1.57 -1.10 -24.38
C ARG A 417 -1.15 -0.67 -25.78
N ALA A 418 -0.58 0.53 -25.92
CA ALA A 418 -0.12 1.05 -27.20
C ALA A 418 0.98 0.18 -27.85
N LEU A 419 1.76 -0.56 -27.04
CA LEU A 419 2.76 -1.52 -27.52
C LEU A 419 2.16 -2.84 -28.01
N ARG A 420 0.86 -3.07 -27.76
CA ARG A 420 0.10 -4.26 -28.16
C ARG A 420 0.82 -5.61 -27.87
N PRO A 421 1.27 -5.85 -26.62
CA PRO A 421 2.02 -7.06 -26.26
C PRO A 421 1.14 -8.31 -26.14
N HIS A 422 1.73 -9.49 -26.35
CA HIS A 422 1.15 -10.77 -25.93
C HIS A 422 1.50 -11.10 -24.47
N VAL A 423 2.67 -10.65 -24.04
CA VAL A 423 3.22 -10.88 -22.70
C VAL A 423 3.76 -9.55 -22.17
N VAL A 424 3.40 -9.20 -20.95
CA VAL A 424 3.96 -8.05 -20.24
C VAL A 424 4.70 -8.54 -19.01
N VAL A 425 5.94 -8.09 -18.84
CA VAL A 425 6.73 -8.26 -17.62
C VAL A 425 6.73 -6.96 -16.85
N LEU A 426 6.43 -7.02 -15.56
CA LEU A 426 6.36 -5.87 -14.67
C LEU A 426 7.34 -6.02 -13.51
N SER A 427 8.03 -4.94 -13.18
CA SER A 427 8.96 -4.82 -12.04
C SER A 427 8.51 -3.71 -11.10
N GLU A 428 8.93 -3.78 -9.82
CA GLU A 428 8.53 -2.87 -8.73
C GLU A 428 7.01 -2.70 -8.58
N VAL A 429 6.32 -3.83 -8.61
CA VAL A 429 4.88 -3.88 -8.46
C VAL A 429 4.54 -3.91 -6.97
N ASP A 430 3.85 -2.87 -6.50
CA ASP A 430 3.24 -2.82 -5.17
C ASP A 430 1.79 -3.32 -5.21
N ARG A 431 1.42 -4.14 -4.21
CA ARG A 431 0.08 -4.68 -4.07
C ARG A 431 -0.66 -4.26 -2.81
N ALA A 432 0.01 -3.65 -1.82
CA ALA A 432 -0.68 -3.20 -0.60
C ALA A 432 0.17 -2.36 0.38
N TRP A 433 1.41 -1.94 0.08
CA TRP A 433 2.21 -1.23 1.06
C TRP A 433 1.56 0.09 1.48
N LEU A 434 1.38 0.26 2.80
CA LEU A 434 0.90 1.52 3.38
C LEU A 434 1.78 2.71 2.96
N LEU A 435 3.10 2.51 2.91
CA LEU A 435 4.06 3.52 2.45
C LEU A 435 3.73 4.06 1.05
N ASN A 436 3.15 3.22 0.20
CA ASN A 436 2.83 3.54 -1.19
C ASN A 436 1.35 3.90 -1.40
N GLY A 437 0.54 3.95 -0.35
CA GLY A 437 -0.89 4.26 -0.40
C GLY A 437 -1.84 3.06 -0.35
N GLY A 438 -1.34 1.85 -0.07
CA GLY A 438 -2.18 0.71 0.31
C GLY A 438 -3.09 0.17 -0.79
N ARG A 439 -2.58 -0.01 -2.02
CA ARG A 439 -3.36 -0.37 -3.21
C ARG A 439 -2.78 -1.54 -3.99
N ASP A 440 -3.64 -2.24 -4.75
CA ASP A 440 -3.22 -3.36 -5.61
C ASP A 440 -2.96 -2.89 -7.05
N SER A 441 -1.76 -2.37 -7.31
CA SER A 441 -1.39 -1.86 -8.65
C SER A 441 -1.35 -2.98 -9.70
N LEU A 442 -1.03 -4.22 -9.31
CA LEU A 442 -1.09 -5.37 -10.21
C LEU A 442 -2.51 -5.62 -10.71
N ARG A 443 -3.48 -5.63 -9.78
CA ARG A 443 -4.89 -5.78 -10.15
C ARG A 443 -5.32 -4.66 -11.10
N LEU A 444 -5.00 -3.41 -10.78
CA LEU A 444 -5.36 -2.26 -11.62
C LEU A 444 -4.77 -2.34 -13.04
N LEU A 445 -3.49 -2.73 -13.18
CA LEU A 445 -2.83 -2.92 -14.47
C LEU A 445 -3.43 -4.09 -15.25
N SER A 446 -3.64 -5.23 -14.59
CA SER A 446 -4.18 -6.45 -15.23
C SER A 446 -5.62 -6.30 -15.71
N GLU A 447 -6.50 -5.70 -14.89
CA GLU A 447 -7.89 -5.43 -15.27
C GLU A 447 -7.98 -4.43 -16.42
N ARG A 448 -7.12 -3.40 -16.45
CA ARG A 448 -7.10 -2.39 -17.52
C ARG A 448 -6.48 -2.91 -18.82
N LEU A 449 -5.45 -3.77 -18.72
CA LEU A 449 -4.89 -4.44 -19.90
C LEU A 449 -5.77 -5.61 -20.38
N GLY A 450 -6.68 -6.10 -19.56
CA GLY A 450 -7.49 -7.27 -19.87
C GLY A 450 -6.66 -8.56 -19.91
N LEU A 451 -5.51 -8.61 -19.24
CA LEU A 451 -4.57 -9.74 -19.24
C LEU A 451 -4.55 -10.41 -17.86
N ARG A 452 -4.44 -11.74 -17.82
CA ARG A 452 -4.27 -12.46 -16.54
C ARG A 452 -2.88 -12.23 -15.93
N ALA A 453 -2.84 -11.84 -14.66
CA ALA A 453 -1.60 -11.69 -13.91
C ALA A 453 -1.12 -13.00 -13.27
N VAL A 454 0.20 -13.23 -13.35
CA VAL A 454 0.96 -14.22 -12.57
C VAL A 454 1.93 -13.44 -11.69
N TRP A 455 1.83 -13.62 -10.37
CA TRP A 455 2.52 -12.83 -9.36
C TRP A 455 3.71 -13.59 -8.78
N ALA A 456 4.80 -12.89 -8.43
CA ALA A 456 5.83 -13.43 -7.56
C ALA A 456 6.40 -12.38 -6.58
N PRO A 457 6.39 -12.68 -5.27
CA PRO A 457 6.94 -11.79 -4.25
C PRO A 457 8.47 -11.78 -4.26
N ALA A 458 9.06 -10.59 -4.07
CA ALA A 458 10.51 -10.36 -3.97
C ALA A 458 10.96 -9.90 -2.57
N ALA A 459 10.22 -8.97 -1.94
CA ALA A 459 10.51 -8.49 -0.58
C ALA A 459 9.65 -9.22 0.46
N ASP A 460 8.34 -8.96 0.38
CA ASP A 460 7.29 -9.60 1.15
C ASP A 460 6.18 -10.05 0.19
N GLU A 461 5.03 -10.48 0.72
CA GLU A 461 3.92 -11.02 -0.07
C GLU A 461 3.31 -10.05 -1.08
N VAL A 462 3.50 -8.74 -0.90
CA VAL A 462 2.81 -7.68 -1.65
C VAL A 462 3.76 -6.81 -2.46
N TRP A 463 5.07 -7.08 -2.44
CA TRP A 463 6.06 -6.41 -3.27
C TRP A 463 6.87 -7.39 -4.12
N GLY A 464 7.01 -7.11 -5.42
CA GLY A 464 7.74 -7.98 -6.34
C GLY A 464 7.43 -7.72 -7.81
N ASP A 465 7.46 -8.80 -8.59
CA ASP A 465 7.33 -8.75 -10.05
C ASP A 465 6.10 -9.54 -10.52
N ALA A 466 5.69 -9.28 -11.76
CA ALA A 466 4.58 -9.98 -12.36
C ALA A 466 4.77 -10.22 -13.86
N LEU A 467 4.07 -11.24 -14.35
CA LEU A 467 3.87 -11.50 -15.78
C LEU A 467 2.37 -11.44 -16.09
N LEU A 468 1.98 -10.65 -17.08
CA LEU A 468 0.59 -10.56 -17.55
C LEU A 468 0.48 -11.15 -18.96
N THR A 469 -0.46 -12.07 -19.18
CA THR A 469 -0.72 -12.66 -20.50
C THR A 469 -2.08 -13.36 -20.57
N ASP A 470 -2.63 -13.52 -21.77
CA ASP A 470 -3.78 -14.39 -22.06
C ASP A 470 -3.39 -15.67 -22.79
N LEU A 471 -2.09 -15.89 -23.02
CA LEU A 471 -1.60 -17.15 -23.56
C LEU A 471 -1.85 -18.29 -22.55
N PRO A 472 -2.08 -19.54 -23.01
CA PRO A 472 -2.21 -20.68 -22.12
C PRO A 472 -0.94 -20.86 -21.27
N VAL A 473 -1.10 -20.79 -19.95
CA VAL A 473 -0.04 -21.03 -18.97
C VAL A 473 0.10 -22.54 -18.74
N THR A 474 1.30 -23.06 -18.92
CA THR A 474 1.62 -24.49 -18.78
C THR A 474 2.37 -24.81 -17.50
N SER A 475 3.07 -23.85 -16.91
CA SER A 475 3.77 -23.98 -15.63
C SER A 475 4.05 -22.62 -15.00
N VAL A 476 4.14 -22.59 -13.67
CA VAL A 476 4.52 -21.41 -12.89
C VAL A 476 5.46 -21.85 -11.79
N ARG A 477 6.59 -21.15 -11.63
CA ARG A 477 7.49 -21.27 -10.47
C ARG A 477 8.25 -19.97 -10.24
N ASN A 478 8.48 -19.60 -8.98
CA ASN A 478 9.42 -18.53 -8.65
C ASN A 478 10.64 -19.07 -7.90
N VAL A 479 11.77 -18.38 -8.06
CA VAL A 479 13.02 -18.66 -7.37
C VAL A 479 13.50 -17.39 -6.69
N PRO A 480 13.62 -17.35 -5.34
CA PRO A 480 14.30 -16.25 -4.67
C PRO A 480 15.75 -16.13 -5.13
N LEU A 481 16.20 -14.92 -5.43
CA LEU A 481 17.59 -14.64 -5.80
C LEU A 481 18.39 -14.22 -4.57
N ALA A 482 19.72 -14.20 -4.72
CA ALA A 482 20.62 -13.75 -3.67
C ALA A 482 20.30 -12.30 -3.24
N GLU A 483 20.29 -12.04 -1.93
CA GLU A 483 20.09 -10.69 -1.39
C GLU A 483 21.18 -9.73 -1.87
N GLY A 484 20.81 -8.49 -2.19
CA GLY A 484 21.75 -7.48 -2.70
C GLY A 484 21.25 -6.04 -2.60
N GLY A 485 19.93 -5.83 -2.67
CA GLY A 485 19.30 -4.52 -2.54
C GLY A 485 18.05 -4.56 -1.65
N PRO A 486 17.41 -3.39 -1.45
CA PRO A 486 16.50 -3.15 -0.34
C PRO A 486 15.25 -4.03 -0.39
N THR A 487 14.68 -4.24 -1.57
CA THR A 487 13.39 -4.92 -1.72
C THR A 487 13.50 -6.36 -2.21
N GLY A 488 14.68 -6.97 -2.02
CA GLY A 488 14.94 -8.34 -2.46
C GLY A 488 14.84 -8.53 -3.97
N ALA A 489 15.08 -9.76 -4.42
CA ALA A 489 15.01 -10.10 -5.84
C ALA A 489 14.48 -11.54 -6.00
N GLN A 490 13.72 -11.76 -7.07
CA GLN A 490 13.18 -13.07 -7.41
C GLN A 490 13.15 -13.26 -8.93
N ALA A 491 13.10 -14.51 -9.38
CA ALA A 491 12.88 -14.85 -10.78
C ALA A 491 11.61 -15.70 -10.95
N LEU A 492 10.63 -15.15 -11.67
CA LEU A 492 9.34 -15.79 -11.97
C LEU A 492 9.41 -16.45 -13.34
N ALA A 493 9.53 -17.78 -13.38
CA ALA A 493 9.50 -18.57 -14.61
C ALA A 493 8.06 -19.06 -14.90
N VAL A 494 7.51 -18.61 -16.02
CA VAL A 494 6.18 -18.97 -16.51
C VAL A 494 6.32 -19.70 -17.84
N GLY A 495 5.87 -20.94 -17.90
CA GLY A 495 5.72 -21.68 -19.15
C GLY A 495 4.44 -21.23 -19.87
N LEU A 496 4.56 -20.91 -21.15
CA LEU A 496 3.49 -20.43 -22.01
C LEU A 496 3.42 -21.26 -23.30
N ARG A 497 2.22 -21.45 -23.82
CA ARG A 497 1.99 -22.02 -25.15
C ARG A 497 1.66 -20.91 -26.15
N TRP A 498 2.56 -20.64 -27.10
CA TRP A 498 2.36 -19.66 -28.17
C TRP A 498 2.41 -20.31 -29.54
N GLN A 499 1.33 -20.24 -30.31
CA GLN A 499 1.21 -20.85 -31.65
C GLN A 499 1.67 -22.32 -31.69
N GLY A 500 1.29 -23.10 -30.68
CA GLY A 500 1.66 -24.52 -30.57
C GLY A 500 3.06 -24.79 -30.00
N ARG A 501 3.89 -23.75 -29.77
CA ARG A 501 5.25 -23.86 -29.23
C ARG A 501 5.29 -23.58 -27.73
N ASP A 502 6.08 -24.35 -26.99
CA ASP A 502 6.37 -24.10 -25.58
C ASP A 502 7.51 -23.07 -25.43
N ILE A 503 7.25 -22.01 -24.68
CA ILE A 503 8.21 -20.95 -24.36
C ILE A 503 8.18 -20.74 -22.86
N THR A 504 9.35 -20.54 -22.23
CA THR A 504 9.42 -20.08 -20.84
C THR A 504 9.79 -18.61 -20.81
N VAL A 505 8.98 -17.79 -20.13
CA VAL A 505 9.32 -16.39 -19.85
C VAL A 505 9.73 -16.29 -18.38
N ILE A 506 10.92 -15.76 -18.14
CA ILE A 506 11.48 -15.48 -16.82
C ILE A 506 11.37 -13.97 -16.61
N ALA A 507 10.43 -13.56 -15.77
CA ALA A 507 10.24 -12.17 -15.31
C ALA A 507 11.06 -11.94 -14.04
N THR A 508 11.87 -10.89 -13.99
CA THR A 508 12.69 -10.59 -12.81
C THR A 508 13.05 -9.11 -12.73
N HIS A 509 13.24 -8.63 -11.51
CA HIS A 509 13.98 -7.41 -11.19
C HIS A 509 15.20 -7.79 -10.35
N THR A 510 16.40 -7.59 -10.88
CA THR A 510 17.63 -7.81 -10.10
C THR A 510 17.91 -6.61 -9.22
N GLN A 511 18.34 -6.86 -7.98
CA GLN A 511 18.74 -5.83 -7.03
C GLN A 511 20.13 -6.20 -6.48
N PRO A 512 21.18 -6.08 -7.28
CA PRO A 512 22.55 -6.34 -6.84
C PRO A 512 23.04 -5.21 -5.91
N PRO A 513 24.21 -5.38 -5.26
CA PRO A 513 24.99 -4.24 -4.82
C PRO A 513 25.22 -3.28 -6.00
N SER A 514 25.24 -1.96 -5.74
CA SER A 514 25.28 -0.93 -6.79
C SER A 514 26.46 -1.04 -7.76
N ASP A 515 27.56 -1.68 -7.34
CA ASP A 515 28.77 -1.89 -8.13
C ASP A 515 28.85 -3.28 -8.81
N TRP A 516 27.83 -4.13 -8.65
CA TRP A 516 27.84 -5.53 -9.08
C TRP A 516 29.09 -6.30 -8.61
N SER A 517 29.60 -5.97 -7.41
CA SER A 517 30.72 -6.71 -6.79
C SER A 517 30.37 -8.19 -6.56
N ASP A 518 29.10 -8.48 -6.30
CA ASP A 518 28.53 -9.83 -6.21
C ASP A 518 27.73 -10.15 -7.49
N LEU A 519 28.13 -11.23 -8.19
CA LEU A 519 27.51 -11.67 -9.44
C LEU A 519 26.48 -12.79 -9.24
N ARG A 520 26.19 -13.22 -8.00
CA ARG A 520 25.33 -14.38 -7.72
C ARG A 520 23.96 -14.30 -8.36
N GLN A 521 23.32 -13.13 -8.40
CA GLN A 521 22.01 -12.98 -9.06
C GLN A 521 22.10 -13.30 -10.56
N ALA A 522 23.12 -12.79 -11.26
CA ALA A 522 23.33 -13.09 -12.69
C ALA A 522 23.65 -14.57 -12.92
N GLU A 523 24.44 -15.19 -12.03
CA GLU A 523 24.76 -16.62 -12.08
C GLU A 523 23.53 -17.51 -11.88
N GLN A 524 22.68 -17.16 -10.90
CA GLN A 524 21.41 -17.84 -10.62
C GLN A 524 20.44 -17.72 -11.80
N LEU A 525 20.29 -16.52 -12.38
CA LEU A 525 19.48 -16.30 -13.56
C LEU A 525 19.99 -17.09 -14.77
N GLY A 526 21.31 -17.10 -15.00
CA GLY A 526 21.92 -17.90 -16.05
C GLY A 526 21.71 -19.41 -15.86
N ALA A 527 21.77 -19.90 -14.62
CA ALA A 527 21.46 -21.29 -14.30
C ALA A 527 19.98 -21.63 -14.52
N LEU A 528 19.06 -20.76 -14.09
CA LEU A 528 17.63 -20.92 -14.30
C LEU A 528 17.25 -20.88 -15.78
N ALA A 529 17.89 -20.01 -16.56
CA ALA A 529 17.69 -19.95 -18.01
C ALA A 529 18.13 -21.26 -18.68
N ARG A 530 19.31 -21.79 -18.33
CA ARG A 530 19.78 -23.09 -18.84
C ARG A 530 18.88 -24.26 -18.44
N ASP A 531 18.40 -24.30 -17.20
CA ASP A 531 17.45 -25.31 -16.75
C ASP A 531 16.13 -25.23 -17.52
N SER A 532 15.62 -24.02 -17.73
CA SER A 532 14.36 -23.76 -18.44
C SER A 532 14.47 -24.05 -19.95
N ALA A 533 15.67 -23.97 -20.52
CA ALA A 533 15.96 -24.24 -21.93
C ALA A 533 16.21 -25.73 -22.24
N ARG A 534 16.12 -26.62 -21.23
CA ARG A 534 16.22 -28.06 -21.45
C ARG A 534 15.18 -28.54 -22.46
N ASP A 535 15.51 -29.63 -23.15
CA ASP A 535 14.68 -30.25 -24.19
C ASP A 535 14.38 -29.31 -25.39
N GLY A 536 15.22 -28.29 -25.61
CA GLY A 536 15.10 -27.37 -26.74
C GLY A 536 14.04 -26.29 -26.60
N ARG A 537 13.45 -26.12 -25.40
CA ARG A 537 12.49 -25.04 -25.13
C ARG A 537 13.15 -23.67 -25.29
N GLN A 538 12.43 -22.73 -25.90
CA GLN A 538 12.92 -21.35 -25.98
C GLN A 538 12.67 -20.63 -24.65
N VAL A 539 13.65 -19.82 -24.24
CA VAL A 539 13.58 -19.04 -23.00
C VAL A 539 13.72 -17.57 -23.33
N VAL A 540 12.90 -16.77 -22.66
CA VAL A 540 12.99 -15.30 -22.63
C VAL A 540 13.22 -14.88 -21.19
N LEU A 541 14.25 -14.08 -20.93
CA LEU A 541 14.52 -13.42 -19.66
C LEU A 541 14.31 -11.92 -19.85
N ALA A 542 13.39 -11.33 -19.11
CA ALA A 542 13.02 -9.94 -19.29
C ALA A 542 12.69 -9.23 -17.96
N GLY A 543 12.84 -7.91 -17.97
CA GLY A 543 12.58 -7.03 -16.83
C GLY A 543 13.69 -5.99 -16.67
N ASP A 544 13.68 -5.32 -15.52
CA ASP A 544 14.78 -4.46 -15.08
C ASP A 544 15.92 -5.31 -14.53
N LEU A 545 17.00 -5.45 -15.30
CA LEU A 545 18.14 -6.27 -14.91
C LEU A 545 19.25 -5.45 -14.23
N ASN A 546 19.05 -4.14 -14.01
CA ASN A 546 20.01 -3.25 -13.35
C ASN A 546 21.45 -3.37 -13.88
N LEU A 547 21.63 -3.69 -15.17
CA LEU A 547 22.94 -3.93 -15.78
C LEU A 547 23.02 -3.35 -17.18
N GLU A 548 24.21 -2.90 -17.56
CA GLU A 548 24.49 -2.37 -18.91
C GLU A 548 25.01 -3.48 -19.84
N PRO A 549 24.76 -3.39 -21.16
CA PRO A 549 25.42 -4.25 -22.12
C PRO A 549 26.95 -4.18 -22.05
N GLY A 550 27.60 -5.35 -22.03
CA GLY A 550 29.07 -5.46 -21.93
C GLY A 550 29.64 -5.33 -20.52
N SER A 551 28.78 -5.19 -19.50
CA SER A 551 29.18 -5.29 -18.10
C SER A 551 29.54 -6.73 -17.67
N ARG A 552 30.23 -6.89 -16.54
CA ARG A 552 30.55 -8.23 -15.99
C ARG A 552 29.32 -9.16 -15.82
N PRO A 553 28.20 -8.74 -15.22
CA PRO A 553 27.00 -9.57 -15.11
C PRO A 553 26.35 -9.85 -16.48
N TRP A 554 26.41 -8.90 -17.44
CA TRP A 554 25.97 -9.13 -18.81
C TRP A 554 26.68 -10.35 -19.43
N ASP A 555 28.01 -10.40 -19.30
CA ASP A 555 28.81 -11.50 -19.85
C ASP A 555 28.49 -12.85 -19.20
N VAL A 556 28.10 -12.86 -17.92
CA VAL A 556 27.63 -14.08 -17.23
C VAL A 556 26.38 -14.63 -17.92
N LEU A 557 25.42 -13.75 -18.23
CA LEU A 557 24.18 -14.14 -18.92
C LEU A 557 24.44 -14.57 -20.37
N MET A 558 25.32 -13.88 -21.10
CA MET A 558 25.70 -14.29 -22.46
C MET A 558 26.39 -15.66 -22.49
N ARG A 559 27.31 -15.92 -21.56
CA ARG A 559 27.93 -17.25 -21.40
C ARG A 559 26.94 -18.34 -20.99
N ALA A 560 25.78 -17.98 -20.43
CA ALA A 560 24.71 -18.92 -20.13
C ALA A 560 23.91 -19.35 -21.38
N GLY A 561 24.25 -18.84 -22.57
CA GLY A 561 23.58 -19.19 -23.83
C GLY A 561 22.45 -18.24 -24.21
N LEU A 562 22.34 -17.09 -23.54
CA LEU A 562 21.41 -16.02 -23.89
C LEU A 562 22.03 -15.06 -24.91
N THR A 563 21.17 -14.37 -25.63
CA THR A 563 21.48 -13.33 -26.61
C THR A 563 20.52 -12.16 -26.42
N ASP A 564 20.91 -10.95 -26.80
CA ASP A 564 20.05 -9.78 -26.65
C ASP A 564 19.13 -9.56 -27.84
N ALA A 565 17.81 -9.56 -27.60
CA ALA A 565 16.81 -9.27 -28.61
C ALA A 565 16.77 -7.78 -29.02
N LEU A 566 17.36 -6.88 -28.22
CA LEU A 566 17.38 -5.43 -28.46
C LEU A 566 18.67 -4.97 -29.16
N ALA A 567 19.68 -5.83 -29.30
CA ALA A 567 20.99 -5.47 -29.85
C ALA A 567 20.93 -4.74 -31.21
N PRO A 568 20.05 -5.12 -32.18
CA PRO A 568 19.94 -4.41 -33.46
C PRO A 568 19.42 -2.97 -33.36
N SER A 569 18.81 -2.60 -32.23
CA SER A 569 18.14 -1.31 -32.05
C SER A 569 18.94 -0.34 -31.18
N ARG A 570 20.20 -0.67 -30.85
CA ARG A 570 21.05 0.19 -30.01
C ARG A 570 21.55 1.43 -30.76
N PRO A 571 21.71 2.60 -30.09
CA PRO A 571 21.46 2.83 -28.67
C PRO A 571 19.97 2.78 -28.31
N PHE A 572 19.65 2.15 -27.17
CA PHE A 572 18.27 1.87 -26.76
C PHE A 572 18.05 2.24 -25.28
N PRO A 573 18.03 3.55 -24.95
CA PRO A 573 17.94 3.98 -23.55
C PRO A 573 16.60 3.58 -22.94
N THR A 574 16.63 3.06 -21.71
CA THR A 574 15.44 2.58 -21.00
C THR A 574 15.07 3.47 -19.81
N THR A 575 15.88 4.49 -19.51
CA THR A 575 15.62 5.49 -18.48
C THR A 575 15.28 6.85 -19.14
N PRO A 576 14.27 7.61 -18.66
CA PRO A 576 14.03 8.99 -19.10
C PRO A 576 15.23 9.88 -18.79
N ASP A 577 15.57 10.79 -19.71
CA ASP A 577 16.68 11.76 -19.55
C ASP A 577 18.09 11.18 -19.30
N SER A 578 18.26 9.86 -19.38
CA SER A 578 19.53 9.13 -19.28
C SER A 578 19.80 8.33 -20.56
N ALA A 579 21.06 7.98 -20.78
CA ALA A 579 21.50 7.12 -21.88
C ALA A 579 21.52 5.63 -21.49
N GLU A 580 21.23 5.31 -20.23
CA GLU A 580 21.31 3.96 -19.66
C GLU A 580 20.33 2.98 -20.31
N GLN A 581 20.76 1.73 -20.45
CA GLN A 581 19.96 0.59 -20.87
C GLN A 581 20.05 -0.50 -19.81
N ILE A 582 19.13 -0.46 -18.83
CA ILE A 582 19.07 -1.40 -17.71
C ILE A 582 17.89 -2.37 -17.78
N ASP A 583 16.89 -2.06 -18.60
CA ASP A 583 15.79 -2.96 -18.92
C ASP A 583 16.12 -3.77 -20.19
N HIS A 584 15.96 -5.10 -20.12
CA HIS A 584 16.41 -5.98 -21.20
C HIS A 584 15.40 -7.07 -21.56
N VAL A 585 15.55 -7.59 -22.78
CA VAL A 585 14.90 -8.82 -23.24
C VAL A 585 15.97 -9.75 -23.81
N LEU A 586 16.41 -10.71 -23.01
CA LEU A 586 17.40 -11.71 -23.38
C LEU A 586 16.72 -13.01 -23.79
N VAL A 587 17.20 -13.66 -24.83
CA VAL A 587 16.58 -14.85 -25.41
C VAL A 587 17.59 -15.94 -25.71
N THR A 588 17.15 -17.20 -25.71
CA THR A 588 17.93 -18.31 -26.28
C THR A 588 18.13 -18.12 -27.80
N SER A 589 19.20 -18.70 -28.34
CA SER A 589 19.66 -18.48 -29.72
C SER A 589 18.70 -18.87 -30.85
N GLY A 590 17.60 -19.57 -30.54
CA GLY A 590 16.53 -19.91 -31.48
C GLY A 590 15.49 -18.82 -31.68
N LEU A 591 15.57 -17.71 -30.95
CA LEU A 591 14.75 -16.52 -31.12
C LEU A 591 15.60 -15.32 -31.53
N VAL A 592 15.02 -14.41 -32.31
CA VAL A 592 15.58 -13.12 -32.68
C VAL A 592 14.56 -12.01 -32.47
N GLY A 593 15.03 -10.81 -32.15
CA GLY A 593 14.18 -9.64 -31.95
C GLY A 593 14.06 -8.75 -33.18
N ARG A 594 12.88 -8.20 -33.42
CA ARG A 594 12.62 -7.09 -34.36
C ARG A 594 11.61 -6.09 -33.79
N ASP A 595 11.50 -4.93 -34.42
CA ASP A 595 10.55 -3.87 -34.10
C ASP A 595 10.57 -3.45 -32.62
N ALA A 596 11.78 -3.26 -32.08
CA ALA A 596 11.94 -2.78 -30.72
C ALA A 596 11.38 -1.36 -30.56
N ALA A 597 10.76 -1.08 -29.42
CA ALA A 597 10.22 0.24 -29.10
C ALA A 597 10.36 0.58 -27.61
N ASN A 598 10.70 1.83 -27.31
CA ASN A 598 10.88 2.39 -25.95
C ASN A 598 10.26 3.79 -25.86
N PRO A 599 8.93 3.94 -25.96
CA PRO A 599 8.28 5.26 -26.02
C PRO A 599 8.70 6.15 -24.84
N GLY A 600 8.97 7.42 -25.15
CA GLY A 600 9.45 8.43 -24.19
C GLY A 600 8.33 8.96 -23.30
N VAL A 601 7.81 8.13 -22.40
CA VAL A 601 6.82 8.52 -21.38
C VAL A 601 7.50 8.81 -20.03
N ARG A 602 6.85 9.63 -19.17
CA ARG A 602 7.33 10.00 -17.83
C ARG A 602 6.46 9.43 -16.70
N HIS A 603 5.81 8.31 -16.96
CA HIS A 603 4.90 7.64 -16.02
C HIS A 603 5.65 6.72 -15.05
N SER A 604 6.97 6.60 -15.20
CA SER A 604 7.90 5.90 -14.32
C SER A 604 9.28 6.57 -14.53
N ASP A 605 10.24 6.26 -13.67
CA ASP A 605 11.68 6.49 -13.90
C ASP A 605 12.28 5.49 -14.89
N HIS A 606 11.48 4.55 -15.40
CA HIS A 606 11.80 3.72 -16.56
C HIS A 606 10.88 4.04 -17.74
N ARG A 607 11.32 3.66 -18.94
CA ARG A 607 10.53 3.61 -20.17
C ARG A 607 10.00 2.19 -20.34
N PRO A 608 8.73 1.99 -20.72
CA PRO A 608 8.30 0.68 -21.13
C PRO A 608 9.04 0.30 -22.40
N ILE A 609 9.56 -0.92 -22.47
CA ILE A 609 10.23 -1.46 -23.65
C ILE A 609 9.38 -2.56 -24.27
N SER A 610 9.50 -2.77 -25.58
CA SER A 610 8.93 -3.92 -26.27
C SER A 610 9.79 -4.40 -27.42
N VAL A 611 9.61 -5.67 -27.78
CA VAL A 611 10.25 -6.31 -28.94
C VAL A 611 9.36 -7.44 -29.47
N THR A 612 9.39 -7.66 -30.78
CA THR A 612 8.76 -8.83 -31.40
C THR A 612 9.76 -9.95 -31.52
N LEU A 613 9.47 -11.09 -30.89
CA LEU A 613 10.31 -12.27 -30.96
C LEU A 613 9.83 -13.19 -32.09
N THR A 614 10.73 -13.58 -32.98
CA THR A 614 10.47 -14.56 -34.03
C THR A 614 11.48 -15.70 -33.95
N PRO A 615 11.11 -16.92 -34.37
CA PRO A 615 12.11 -17.97 -34.60
C PRO A 615 13.18 -17.48 -35.57
N ARG A 616 14.41 -17.93 -35.35
CA ARG A 616 15.53 -17.67 -36.24
C ARG A 616 15.42 -18.41 -37.57
#